data_AF-T0ZHY0-F1
#
_entry.id   AF-T0ZHY0-F1
#
_cell.length_a   1.000
_cell.length_b   1.000
_cell.length_c   1.000
_cell.angle_alpha   90.00
_cell.angle_beta   90.00
_cell.angle_gamma   90.00
#
_symmetry.space_group_name_H-M   'P 1'
#
loop_
_entity.id
_entity.type
_entity.pdbx_description
1 polymer ?
#
loop_
_entity_poly.entity_id
_entity_poly.type
_entity_poly.pdbx_seq_one_letter_code
_entity_poly.pdbx_strand_id
1 'polypeptide(L)' 'IATGVIEGACAHLVKDRFDVTGARWSIKGAEAILKLRALRSNGDWPEYFEFHLTQEHMRVHESCYADGVIPEAA' A
#
# COMPACT_ATOMS: atom_id res chain seq x y z
N ILE A 1 22.17 1.34 22.58
CA ILE A 1 20.88 0.90 23.16
C ILE A 1 19.77 1.53 22.30
N ALA A 2 19.49 0.94 21.15
CA ALA A 2 18.45 1.39 20.18
C ALA A 2 18.11 0.26 19.20
N THR A 3 19.04 -0.70 19.06
CA THR A 3 18.89 -1.92 18.26
C THR A 3 17.60 -2.68 18.54
N GLY A 4 17.17 -2.84 19.80
CA GLY A 4 15.92 -3.56 20.10
C GLY A 4 14.65 -2.91 19.52
N VAL A 5 14.59 -1.58 19.43
CA VAL A 5 13.44 -0.87 18.83
C VAL A 5 13.47 -1.00 17.30
N ILE A 6 14.67 -0.89 16.71
CA ILE A 6 14.88 -1.06 15.27
C ILE A 6 14.59 -2.50 14.85
N GLU A 7 15.06 -3.48 15.62
CA GLU A 7 14.80 -4.91 15.42
C GLU A 7 13.32 -5.23 15.58
N GLY A 8 12.63 -4.64 16.56
CA GLY A 8 11.18 -4.77 16.73
C GLY A 8 10.40 -4.24 15.54
N ALA A 9 10.78 -3.07 15.02
CA ALA A 9 10.17 -2.49 13.83
C ALA A 9 10.44 -3.34 12.56
N CYS A 10 11.68 -3.81 12.37
CA CYS A 10 12.03 -4.68 11.25
C CYS A 10 11.32 -6.04 11.32
N ALA A 11 11.21 -6.63 12.52
CA ALA A 11 10.46 -7.86 12.72
C ALA A 11 8.98 -7.67 12.35
N HIS A 12 8.37 -6.60 12.87
CA HIS A 12 6.97 -6.32 12.59
C HIS A 12 6.72 -6.03 11.10
N LEU A 13 7.49 -5.14 10.48
CA LEU A 13 7.26 -4.72 9.09
C LEU A 13 7.68 -5.76 8.05
N VAL A 14 8.75 -6.51 8.31
CA VAL A 14 9.33 -7.45 7.34
C VAL A 14 8.99 -8.89 7.72
N LYS A 15 9.47 -9.37 8.86
CA LYS A 15 9.46 -10.81 9.21
C LYS A 15 8.05 -11.41 9.20
N ASP A 16 7.08 -10.73 9.80
CA ASP A 16 5.69 -11.23 9.92
C ASP A 16 5.02 -11.57 8.57
N ARG A 17 5.49 -11.00 7.45
CA ARG A 17 4.87 -11.21 6.13
C ARG A 17 5.79 -11.86 5.11
N PHE A 18 7.08 -11.55 5.17
CA PHE A 18 8.07 -11.99 4.19
C PHE A 18 8.76 -13.30 4.57
N ASP A 19 8.78 -13.67 5.86
CA ASP A 19 9.39 -14.92 6.36
C ASP A 19 8.36 -16.06 6.48
N VAL A 20 7.31 -16.02 5.65
CA VAL A 20 6.29 -17.07 5.58
C VAL A 20 6.74 -18.13 4.59
N THR A 21 6.89 -19.38 5.05
CA THR A 21 7.29 -20.51 4.20
C THR A 21 6.39 -20.62 2.97
N GLY A 22 7.02 -20.70 1.79
CA GLY A 22 6.32 -20.83 0.51
C GLY A 22 5.81 -19.51 -0.09
N ALA A 23 5.99 -18.37 0.59
CA ALA A 23 5.68 -17.07 0.00
C ALA A 23 6.67 -16.72 -1.12
N ARG A 24 6.15 -16.22 -2.24
CA ARG A 24 6.95 -15.75 -3.37
C ARG A 24 6.65 -14.29 -3.61
N TRP A 25 7.71 -13.47 -3.70
CA TRP A 25 7.59 -12.04 -3.89
C TRP A 25 8.49 -11.59 -5.04
N SER A 26 7.94 -10.81 -5.97
CA SER A 26 8.78 -9.97 -6.82
C SER A 26 9.30 -8.80 -5.99
N ILE A 27 10.46 -8.24 -6.34
CA ILE A 27 11.02 -7.08 -5.62
C ILE A 27 10.00 -5.93 -5.57
N LYS A 28 9.35 -5.65 -6.71
CA LYS A 28 8.30 -4.61 -6.80
C LYS A 28 7.12 -4.91 -5.87
N GLY A 29 6.65 -6.16 -5.83
CA GLY A 29 5.56 -6.56 -4.95
C GLY A 29 5.94 -6.49 -3.47
N ALA A 30 7.16 -6.89 -3.13
CA ALA A 30 7.68 -6.81 -1.77
C ALA A 30 7.77 -5.35 -1.29
N GLU A 31 8.33 -4.46 -2.11
CA GLU A 31 8.44 -3.05 -1.79
C GLU A 31 7.06 -2.40 -1.60
N ALA A 32 6.08 -2.71 -2.46
CA ALA A 32 4.72 -2.21 -2.33
C ALA A 32 4.08 -2.63 -1.01
N ILE A 33 4.19 -3.91 -0.64
CA ILE A 33 3.66 -4.41 0.63
C ILE A 33 4.37 -3.77 1.82
N LEU A 34 5.69 -3.60 1.79
CA LEU A 34 6.42 -2.93 2.87
C LEU A 34 5.93 -1.50 3.09
N LYS A 35 5.71 -0.73 2.02
CA LYS A 35 5.18 0.63 2.10
C LYS A 35 3.78 0.66 2.72
N LEU A 36 2.89 -0.22 2.29
CA LEU A 36 1.53 -0.33 2.85
C LEU A 36 1.54 -0.69 4.34
N ARG A 37 2.44 -1.59 4.75
CA ARG A 37 2.59 -1.96 6.16
C ARG A 37 3.17 -0.82 7.00
N ALA A 38 4.12 -0.05 6.46
CA ALA A 38 4.65 1.13 7.13
C ALA A 38 3.56 2.19 7.34
N LEU A 39 2.76 2.50 6.31
CA LEU A 39 1.61 3.41 6.42
C LEU A 39 0.65 2.97 7.52
N ARG A 40 0.30 1.68 7.55
CA ARG A 40 -0.61 1.15 8.57
C ARG A 40 -0.02 1.18 9.98
N SER A 41 1.28 0.93 10.12
CA SER A 41 1.97 1.00 11.41
C SER A 41 2.10 2.43 11.94
N ASN A 42 2.20 3.42 11.05
CA ASN A 42 2.27 4.83 11.40
C ASN A 42 0.89 5.45 11.69
N GLY A 43 -0.19 4.83 11.21
CA GLY A 43 -1.56 5.32 11.38
C GLY A 43 -2.08 6.12 10.18
N ASP A 44 -1.24 6.38 9.17
CA ASP A 44 -1.53 7.22 8.00
C ASP A 44 -2.37 6.50 6.91
N TRP A 45 -2.99 5.37 7.26
CA TRP A 45 -3.75 4.57 6.30
C TRP A 45 -4.97 5.30 5.74
N PRO A 46 -5.84 5.94 6.56
CA PRO A 46 -7.02 6.63 6.06
C PRO A 46 -6.70 7.70 5.02
N GLU A 47 -5.72 8.57 5.32
CA GLU A 47 -5.30 9.68 4.47
C GLU A 47 -4.68 9.17 3.16
N TYR A 48 -3.82 8.16 3.24
CA TYR A 48 -3.25 7.54 2.05
C TYR A 48 -4.32 6.87 1.19
N PHE A 49 -5.29 6.20 1.80
CA PHE A 49 -6.33 5.48 1.08
C PHE A 49 -7.25 6.42 0.31
N GLU A 50 -7.66 7.55 0.92
CA GLU A 50 -8.42 8.60 0.22
C GLU A 50 -7.63 9.16 -0.97
N PHE A 51 -6.37 9.54 -0.75
CA PHE A 51 -5.50 10.01 -1.82
C PHE A 51 -5.37 8.97 -2.95
N HIS A 52 -5.16 7.71 -2.60
CA HIS A 52 -5.00 6.63 -3.58
C HIS A 52 -6.27 6.44 -4.42
N LEU A 53 -7.46 6.49 -3.81
CA LEU A 53 -8.73 6.42 -4.53
C LEU A 53 -8.93 7.61 -5.47
N THR A 54 -8.60 8.84 -5.04
CA THR A 54 -8.67 10.01 -5.92
C THR A 54 -7.73 9.87 -7.11
N GLN A 55 -6.49 9.43 -6.89
CA GLN A 55 -5.53 9.23 -7.97
C GLN A 55 -5.93 8.10 -8.92
N GLU A 56 -6.48 7.00 -8.39
CA GLU A 56 -6.96 5.89 -9.20
C GLU A 56 -8.17 6.32 -10.05
N HIS A 57 -9.08 7.09 -9.45
CA HIS A 57 -10.20 7.69 -10.16
C HIS A 57 -9.72 8.60 -11.30
N MET A 58 -8.77 9.51 -11.04
CA MET A 58 -8.18 10.35 -12.08
C MET A 58 -7.52 9.50 -13.18
N ARG A 59 -6.68 8.52 -12.81
CA ARG A 59 -5.98 7.66 -13.77
C ARG A 59 -6.92 6.88 -14.69
N VAL A 60 -8.01 6.33 -14.15
CA VAL A 60 -8.95 5.51 -14.90
C VAL A 60 -9.93 6.37 -15.70
N HIS A 61 -10.36 7.52 -15.16
CA HIS A 61 -11.42 8.31 -15.77
C HIS A 61 -10.94 9.46 -16.64
N GLU A 62 -9.81 10.11 -16.35
CA GLU A 62 -9.27 11.19 -17.21
C GLU A 62 -8.81 10.67 -18.59
N SER A 63 -8.36 9.41 -18.69
CA SER A 63 -7.92 8.84 -19.97
C SER A 63 -9.04 8.20 -20.79
N CYS A 64 -10.17 7.86 -20.17
CA CYS A 64 -11.21 7.03 -20.78
C CYS A 64 -12.57 7.73 -20.94
N TYR A 65 -12.84 8.83 -20.23
CA TYR A 65 -14.11 9.55 -20.30
C TYR A 65 -13.87 11.03 -20.61
N ALA A 66 -14.41 11.50 -21.74
CA ALA A 66 -14.21 12.86 -22.25
C ALA A 66 -14.79 13.97 -21.34
N ASP A 67 -15.66 13.63 -20.38
CA ASP A 67 -16.36 14.58 -19.49
C ASP A 67 -16.30 14.20 -17.99
N GLY A 68 -15.47 13.22 -17.60
CA GLY A 68 -15.32 12.84 -16.18
C GLY A 68 -16.56 12.20 -15.52
N VAL A 69 -17.56 11.78 -16.29
CA VAL A 69 -18.79 11.16 -15.78
C VAL A 69 -18.66 9.64 -15.79
N ILE A 70 -18.66 9.02 -14.60
CA ILE A 70 -18.81 7.57 -14.44
C ILE A 70 -20.28 7.22 -14.72
N PRO A 71 -20.60 6.37 -15.72
CA PRO A 71 -21.96 5.92 -15.92
C PRO A 71 -22.41 5.09 -14.70
N GLU A 72 -23.57 5.45 -14.15
CA GLU A 72 -24.20 4.72 -13.05
C GLU A 72 -24.49 3.29 -13.52
N ALA A 73 -23.95 2.29 -12.81
CA ALA A 73 -24.11 0.90 -13.19
C ALA A 73 -25.61 0.52 -13.11
N ALA A 74 -26.13 -0.04 -14.21
CA ALA A 74 -27.53 -0.42 -14.40
C ALA A 74 -27.98 -1.56 -13.47
#